data_AF-A0A2G8N1Z0-F1
#
_entry.id   AF-A0A2G8N1Z0-F1
#
_cell.length_a   1.000
_cell.length_b   1.000
_cell.length_c   1.000
_cell.angle_alpha   90.00
_cell.angle_beta   90.00
_cell.angle_gamma   90.00
#
_symmetry.space_group_name_H-M   'P 1'
#
loop_
_entity.id
_entity.type
_entity.pdbx_description
1 polymer ?
#
loop_
_entity_poly.entity_id
_entity_poly.type
_entity_poly.pdbx_seq_one_letter_code
_entity_poly.pdbx_strand_id
1 'polypeptide(L)'
;MPKLRVSMETFAETLLTKGQSTFLLACVLDLRTPDDVIDVVICETGQEALDLLNSLDRPNAHQAIVGVQLALPPRMNKAAKWVVHPVLDFTRVTMDTGKDHIDTYAYRIASGKYFADNQEVKVEKIMSVRSIYQASNAGSQSDAELSAFQAWIAKILDELINESSIPS
;
A
#
# COMPACT_ATOMS: atom_id res chain seq x y z
N MET A 1 -17.98 -10.05 8.90
CA MET A 1 -16.86 -9.67 8.01
C MET A 1 -16.94 -8.17 7.80
N PRO A 2 -15.83 -7.45 7.93
CA PRO A 2 -15.79 -6.00 7.73
C PRO A 2 -16.21 -5.62 6.31
N LYS A 3 -16.70 -4.40 6.13
CA LYS A 3 -17.08 -3.85 4.82
C LYS A 3 -16.03 -2.84 4.39
N LEU A 4 -15.62 -2.88 3.12
CA LEU A 4 -14.78 -1.83 2.56
C LEU A 4 -15.67 -0.69 2.06
N ARG A 5 -15.39 0.53 2.51
CA ARG A 5 -15.92 1.74 1.92
C ARG A 5 -14.84 2.35 1.05
N VAL A 6 -15.09 2.37 -0.25
CA VAL A 6 -14.23 3.04 -1.21
C VAL A 6 -15.08 3.73 -2.26
N SER A 7 -14.61 4.90 -2.70
CA SER A 7 -15.23 5.63 -3.79
C SER A 7 -14.65 5.13 -5.11
N MET A 8 -15.50 4.51 -5.94
CA MET A 8 -15.12 4.09 -7.30
C MET A 8 -14.71 5.30 -8.16
N GLU A 9 -15.32 6.46 -7.93
CA GLU A 9 -14.95 7.72 -8.59
C GLU A 9 -13.52 8.11 -8.25
N THR A 10 -13.12 7.98 -6.97
CA THR A 10 -11.75 8.28 -6.54
C THR A 10 -10.73 7.34 -7.20
N PHE A 11 -11.05 6.06 -7.37
CA PHE A 11 -10.20 5.16 -8.14
C PHE A 11 -10.11 5.56 -9.61
N ALA A 12 -11.24 5.86 -10.26
CA ALA A 12 -11.26 6.28 -11.66
C ALA A 12 -10.43 7.57 -11.87
N GLU A 13 -10.55 8.57 -11.00
CA GLU A 13 -9.76 9.81 -11.04
C GLU A 13 -8.25 9.56 -10.88
N THR A 14 -7.87 8.73 -9.90
CA THR A 14 -6.47 8.33 -9.72
C THR A 14 -5.96 7.57 -10.95
N LEU A 15 -6.74 6.65 -11.51
CA LEU A 15 -6.37 5.89 -12.71
C LEU A 15 -6.24 6.78 -13.95
N LEU A 16 -7.09 7.80 -14.11
CA LEU A 16 -6.99 8.77 -15.21
C LEU A 16 -5.74 9.64 -15.09
N THR A 17 -5.43 10.10 -13.88
CA THR A 17 -4.31 11.01 -13.61
C THR A 17 -2.96 10.28 -13.60
N LYS A 18 -2.96 9.01 -13.17
CA LYS A 18 -1.75 8.25 -12.83
C LYS A 18 -1.70 6.90 -13.52
N GLY A 19 -2.44 6.66 -14.61
CA GLY A 19 -2.73 5.33 -15.20
C GLY A 19 -1.58 4.38 -15.51
N GLN A 20 -0.33 4.74 -15.19
CA GLN A 20 0.86 3.92 -15.29
C GLN A 20 1.70 3.89 -14.00
N SER A 21 1.34 4.54 -12.90
CA SER A 21 2.15 4.63 -11.68
C SER A 21 1.61 3.76 -10.54
N THR A 22 2.52 3.23 -9.71
CA THR A 22 2.11 2.58 -8.45
C THR A 22 1.54 3.61 -7.48
N PHE A 23 0.61 3.18 -6.62
CA PHE A 23 0.16 3.95 -5.47
C PHE A 23 -0.16 3.01 -4.31
N LEU A 24 -0.21 3.56 -3.10
CA LEU A 24 -0.56 2.84 -1.88
C LEU A 24 -2.04 3.00 -1.57
N LEU A 25 -2.59 1.99 -0.90
CA LEU A 25 -3.95 1.95 -0.41
C LEU A 25 -3.90 1.68 1.09
N ALA A 26 -4.03 2.74 1.87
CA ALA A 26 -4.12 2.66 3.31
C ALA A 26 -5.56 2.33 3.71
N CYS A 27 -5.74 1.20 4.38
CA CYS A 27 -7.01 0.73 4.90
C CYS A 27 -7.15 1.23 6.34
N VAL A 28 -8.15 2.07 6.58
CA VAL A 28 -8.34 2.82 7.82
C VAL A 28 -9.67 2.44 8.46
N LEU A 29 -9.67 2.14 9.75
CA LEU A 29 -10.88 1.85 10.53
C LEU A 29 -11.17 3.02 11.47
N ASP A 30 -12.39 3.55 11.48
CA ASP A 30 -12.85 4.48 12.54
C ASP A 30 -13.22 3.67 13.79
N LEU A 31 -12.49 3.91 14.87
CA LEU A 31 -12.61 3.21 16.14
C LEU A 31 -13.86 3.63 16.94
N ARG A 32 -14.56 4.68 16.51
CA ARG A 32 -15.80 5.16 17.16
C ARG A 32 -17.04 4.54 16.56
N THR A 33 -16.98 4.06 15.33
CA THR A 33 -18.12 3.45 14.65
C THR A 33 -18.19 1.96 14.98
N PRO A 34 -19.34 1.45 15.43
CA PRO A 34 -19.50 0.02 15.71
C PRO A 34 -19.63 -0.82 14.44
N ASP A 35 -19.88 -0.18 13.30
CA ASP A 35 -19.88 -0.83 12.00
C ASP A 35 -18.42 -1.00 11.58
N ASP A 36 -17.92 -2.23 11.50
CA ASP A 36 -16.58 -2.60 11.03
C ASP A 36 -16.36 -2.18 9.55
N VAL A 37 -16.36 -0.87 9.28
CA VAL A 37 -16.21 -0.27 7.97
C VAL A 37 -14.80 0.24 7.81
N ILE A 38 -14.11 -0.31 6.83
CA ILE A 38 -12.74 0.03 6.48
C ILE A 38 -12.81 1.05 5.33
N ASP A 39 -12.44 2.28 5.62
CA ASP A 39 -12.24 3.31 4.61
C ASP A 39 -10.90 3.08 3.89
N VAL A 40 -10.87 3.34 2.58
CA VAL A 40 -9.65 3.21 1.76
C VAL A 40 -9.15 4.59 1.36
N VAL A 41 -7.93 4.92 1.79
CA VAL A 41 -7.24 6.16 1.44
C VAL A 41 -6.15 5.84 0.42
N ILE A 42 -6.18 6.53 -0.72
CA ILE A 42 -5.16 6.42 -1.77
C ILE A 42 -4.01 7.37 -1.40
N CYS A 43 -2.79 6.85 -1.34
CA CYS A 43 -1.57 7.66 -1.21
C CYS A 43 -0.73 7.46 -2.47
N GLU A 44 -0.53 8.51 -3.25
CA GLU A 44 0.18 8.45 -4.53
C GLU A 44 1.69 8.25 -4.35
N THR A 45 2.22 8.65 -3.20
CA THR A 45 3.64 8.57 -2.87
C THR A 45 3.86 8.06 -1.46
N GLY A 46 5.10 7.65 -1.17
CA GLY A 46 5.48 7.27 0.19
C GLY A 46 5.40 8.41 1.18
N GLN A 47 5.62 9.65 0.72
CA GLN A 47 5.48 10.82 1.57
C GLN A 47 4.03 11.02 2.00
N GLU A 48 3.06 10.87 1.09
CA GLU A 48 1.64 10.96 1.44
C GLU A 48 1.21 9.84 2.41
N ALA A 49 1.74 8.63 2.24
CA ALA A 49 1.49 7.54 3.19
C ALA A 49 2.10 7.81 4.57
N LEU A 50 3.30 8.40 4.63
CA LEU A 50 3.91 8.84 5.88
C LEU A 50 3.09 9.94 6.55
N ASP A 51 2.63 10.93 5.78
CA ASP A 51 1.81 12.03 6.30
C ASP A 51 0.49 11.52 6.87
N LEU A 52 -0.14 10.54 6.20
CA LEU A 52 -1.31 9.85 6.72
C LEU A 52 -0.99 9.10 8.04
N LEU A 53 0.06 8.28 8.07
CA LEU A 53 0.48 7.58 9.30
C LEU A 53 0.70 8.53 10.47
N ASN A 54 1.41 9.64 10.24
CA ASN A 54 1.66 10.66 11.26
C ASN A 54 0.37 11.35 11.74
N SER A 55 -0.64 11.48 10.87
CA SER A 55 -1.95 12.04 11.25
C SER A 55 -2.73 11.08 12.18
N LEU A 56 -2.56 9.78 11.97
CA LEU A 56 -3.24 8.70 12.70
C LEU A 56 -2.53 8.31 14.00
N ASP A 57 -1.25 8.66 14.17
CA ASP A 57 -0.49 8.43 15.41
C ASP A 57 -0.71 9.53 16.47
N ARG A 58 -1.56 10.53 16.18
CA ARG A 58 -1.85 11.61 17.13
C ARG A 58 -2.63 11.09 18.35
N PRO A 59 -2.42 11.64 19.56
CA PRO A 59 -3.08 11.14 20.79
C PRO A 59 -4.62 11.12 20.76
N ASN A 60 -5.23 11.94 19.90
CA ASN A 60 -6.68 12.04 19.74
C ASN A 60 -7.16 11.43 18.41
N ALA A 61 -6.34 10.62 17.74
CA ALA A 61 -6.74 9.93 16.54
C ALA A 61 -7.81 8.88 16.89
N HIS A 62 -8.91 8.93 16.15
CA HIS A 62 -10.01 7.99 16.28
C HIS A 62 -10.01 6.97 15.14
N GLN A 63 -8.91 6.90 14.40
CA GLN A 63 -8.76 6.09 13.22
C GLN A 63 -7.46 5.31 13.33
N ALA A 64 -7.46 4.06 12.87
CA ALA A 64 -6.28 3.20 12.90
C ALA A 64 -6.05 2.56 11.53
N ILE A 65 -4.78 2.41 11.15
CA ILE A 65 -4.41 1.63 9.96
C ILE A 65 -4.55 0.15 10.29
N VAL A 66 -5.40 -0.54 9.54
CA VAL A 66 -5.60 -1.99 9.63
C VAL A 66 -4.87 -2.75 8.52
N GLY A 67 -4.37 -2.04 7.51
CA GLY A 67 -3.54 -2.63 6.45
C GLY A 67 -3.07 -1.58 5.46
N VAL A 68 -1.95 -1.83 4.79
CA VAL A 68 -1.46 -1.03 3.67
C VAL A 68 -1.26 -1.96 2.48
N GLN A 69 -1.81 -1.58 1.33
CA GLN A 69 -1.62 -2.32 0.09
C GLN A 69 -0.86 -1.47 -0.94
N LEU A 70 -0.19 -2.13 -1.87
CA LEU A 70 0.46 -1.52 -3.01
C LEU A 70 -0.27 -1.94 -4.28
N ALA A 71 -0.81 -0.98 -5.02
CA ALA A 71 -1.36 -1.20 -6.35
C ALA A 71 -0.26 -1.11 -7.41
N LEU A 72 -0.09 -2.18 -8.17
CA LEU A 72 0.86 -2.28 -9.27
C LEU A 72 0.15 -2.17 -10.63
N PRO A 73 0.56 -1.23 -11.49
CA PRO A 73 -0.01 -1.11 -12.83
C PRO A 73 0.39 -2.31 -13.72
N PRO A 74 -0.41 -2.63 -14.77
CA PRO A 74 -0.12 -3.74 -15.69
C PRO A 74 1.30 -3.75 -16.25
N ARG A 75 1.90 -2.58 -16.52
CA ARG A 75 3.26 -2.49 -17.06
C ARG A 75 4.37 -2.93 -16.09
N MET A 76 4.07 -2.98 -14.79
CA MET A 76 5.02 -3.36 -13.74
C MET A 76 4.77 -4.77 -13.21
N ASN A 77 3.66 -5.38 -13.62
CA ASN A 77 3.35 -6.75 -13.29
C ASN A 77 3.32 -7.58 -14.60
N LYS A 78 3.34 -8.91 -14.51
CA LYS A 78 3.26 -9.78 -15.71
C LYS A 78 1.81 -9.99 -16.17
N ALA A 79 0.86 -9.32 -15.54
CA ALA A 79 -0.57 -9.46 -15.80
C ALA A 79 -1.06 -8.34 -16.74
N ALA A 80 -2.20 -8.59 -17.39
CA ALA A 80 -2.87 -7.60 -18.25
C ALA A 80 -3.70 -6.58 -17.45
N LYS A 81 -3.63 -6.63 -16.10
CA LYS A 81 -4.53 -5.96 -15.16
C LYS A 81 -3.75 -5.37 -14.00
N TRP A 82 -4.35 -4.44 -13.27
CA TRP A 82 -3.80 -3.98 -12.00
C TRP A 82 -3.74 -5.15 -11.01
N VAL A 83 -2.69 -5.16 -10.19
CA VAL A 83 -2.50 -6.16 -9.13
C VAL A 83 -2.18 -5.46 -7.82
N VAL A 84 -2.86 -5.83 -6.75
CA VAL A 84 -2.75 -5.26 -5.41
C VAL A 84 -2.07 -6.28 -4.50
N HIS A 85 -1.07 -5.80 -3.76
CA HIS A 85 -0.32 -6.64 -2.83
C HIS A 85 -0.27 -6.05 -1.42
N PRO A 86 -0.37 -6.89 -0.37
CA PRO A 86 -0.08 -6.45 0.98
C PRO A 86 1.34 -5.92 1.13
N VAL A 87 1.45 -4.76 1.74
CA VAL A 87 2.72 -4.18 2.20
C VAL A 87 3.00 -4.71 3.60
N LEU A 88 4.11 -5.43 3.74
CA LEU A 88 4.58 -5.96 5.02
C LEU A 88 5.43 -4.95 5.77
N ASP A 89 6.26 -4.19 5.05
CA ASP A 89 7.01 -3.09 5.64
C ASP A 89 6.97 -1.89 4.73
N PHE A 90 6.73 -0.74 5.34
CA PHE A 90 6.99 0.55 4.75
C PHE A 90 8.20 1.15 5.48
N THR A 91 9.23 1.46 4.71
CA THR A 91 10.56 1.81 5.22
C THR A 91 11.09 3.07 4.52
N ARG A 92 11.93 3.83 5.23
CA ARG A 92 12.84 4.81 4.63
C ARG A 92 14.14 4.10 4.31
N VAL A 93 14.63 4.27 3.08
CA VAL A 93 15.81 3.59 2.58
C VAL A 93 16.78 4.57 1.94
N THR A 94 18.07 4.35 2.15
CA THR A 94 19.10 4.93 1.29
C THR A 94 19.46 3.94 0.21
N MET A 95 19.34 4.33 -1.06
CA MET A 95 19.63 3.48 -2.20
C MET A 95 20.81 3.98 -3.01
N ASP A 96 21.65 3.05 -3.45
CA ASP A 96 22.72 3.31 -4.40
C ASP A 96 22.19 3.36 -5.84
N THR A 97 22.48 4.45 -6.54
CA THR A 97 22.15 4.66 -7.95
C THR A 97 23.33 4.35 -8.88
N GLY A 98 24.49 3.99 -8.33
CA GLY A 98 25.76 3.77 -9.01
C GLY A 98 26.57 5.05 -9.26
N LYS A 99 25.94 6.22 -9.10
CA LYS A 99 26.60 7.54 -9.22
C LYS A 99 26.44 8.40 -7.97
N ASP A 100 25.38 8.15 -7.20
CA ASP A 100 25.00 8.89 -6.00
C ASP A 100 24.11 8.01 -5.12
N HIS A 101 23.77 8.49 -3.94
CA HIS A 101 22.81 7.88 -3.04
C HIS A 101 21.53 8.70 -2.98
N ILE A 102 20.38 8.02 -3.03
CA ILE A 102 19.08 8.67 -2.86
C ILE A 102 18.41 8.17 -1.59
N ASP A 103 17.84 9.09 -0.83
CA ASP A 103 17.00 8.79 0.32
C ASP A 103 15.54 8.83 -0.12
N THR A 104 14.83 7.71 0.06
CA THR A 104 13.46 7.56 -0.42
C THR A 104 12.66 6.57 0.44
N TYR A 105 11.40 6.41 0.09
CA TYR A 105 10.46 5.48 0.68
C TYR A 105 10.38 4.20 -0.14
N ALA A 106 10.37 3.06 0.56
CA ALA A 106 10.23 1.76 -0.07
C ALA A 106 9.28 0.84 0.70
N TYR A 107 8.59 -0.01 -0.05
CA TYR A 107 7.56 -0.93 0.41
C TYR A 107 7.98 -2.36 0.12
N ARG A 108 8.11 -3.18 1.15
CA ARG A 108 8.29 -4.62 1.01
C ARG A 108 6.93 -5.28 0.93
N ILE A 109 6.64 -5.97 -0.18
CA ILE A 109 5.41 -6.76 -0.32
C ILE A 109 5.59 -8.20 0.16
N ALA A 110 4.49 -8.95 0.27
CA ALA A 110 4.49 -10.35 0.75
C ALA A 110 5.46 -11.29 0.01
N SER A 111 5.76 -11.04 -1.26
CA SER A 111 6.75 -11.83 -2.02
C SER A 111 8.21 -11.52 -1.66
N GLY A 112 8.46 -10.59 -0.73
CA GLY A 112 9.79 -10.10 -0.36
C GLY A 112 10.39 -9.07 -1.32
N LYS A 113 9.67 -8.71 -2.40
CA LYS A 113 10.08 -7.67 -3.34
C LYS A 113 9.92 -6.29 -2.71
N TYR A 114 10.82 -5.38 -3.10
CA TYR A 114 10.76 -3.97 -2.71
C TYR A 114 10.31 -3.11 -3.88
N PHE A 115 9.49 -2.11 -3.60
CA PHE A 115 9.09 -1.09 -4.54
C PHE A 115 9.31 0.29 -3.93
N ALA A 116 9.71 1.26 -4.74
CA ALA A 116 9.77 2.66 -4.37
C ALA A 116 9.12 3.45 -5.50
N ASP A 117 8.10 4.25 -5.20
CA ASP A 117 7.34 5.12 -6.11
C ASP A 117 7.59 4.86 -7.61
N ASN A 118 6.83 3.90 -8.17
CA ASN A 118 6.81 3.55 -9.59
C ASN A 118 7.98 2.71 -10.14
N GLN A 119 8.77 2.07 -9.27
CA GLN A 119 9.81 1.13 -9.68
C GLN A 119 10.00 -0.02 -8.69
N GLU A 120 10.36 -1.19 -9.21
CA GLU A 120 10.87 -2.30 -8.39
C GLU A 120 12.32 -2.00 -8.00
N VAL A 121 12.62 -2.12 -6.70
CA VAL A 121 13.93 -1.88 -6.13
C VAL A 121 14.62 -3.21 -5.86
N LYS A 122 15.85 -3.35 -6.36
CA LYS A 122 16.70 -4.49 -6.03
C LYS A 122 17.25 -4.32 -4.61
N VAL A 123 17.12 -5.34 -3.79
CA VAL A 123 17.64 -5.36 -2.41
C VAL A 123 19.14 -5.02 -2.36
N GLU A 124 19.89 -5.44 -3.38
CA GLU A 124 21.32 -5.18 -3.56
C GLU A 124 21.67 -3.68 -3.56
N LYS A 125 20.73 -2.83 -3.99
CA LYS A 125 20.90 -1.37 -4.04
C LYS A 125 20.55 -0.70 -2.72
N ILE A 126 19.92 -1.41 -1.78
CA ILE A 126 19.48 -0.83 -0.51
C ILE A 126 20.67 -0.87 0.46
N MET A 127 21.18 0.31 0.80
CA MET A 127 22.35 0.46 1.68
C MET A 127 21.95 0.54 3.16
N SER A 128 20.80 1.16 3.44
CA SER A 128 20.28 1.34 4.78
C SER A 128 18.76 1.22 4.76
N VAL A 129 18.19 0.74 5.87
CA VAL A 129 16.75 0.58 6.05
C VAL A 129 16.36 1.07 7.44
N ARG A 130 15.32 1.89 7.50
CA ARG A 130 14.64 2.26 8.74
C ARG A 130 13.15 2.01 8.59
N SER A 131 12.58 1.16 9.43
CA SER A 131 11.15 0.88 9.41
C SER A 131 10.33 2.10 9.86
N ILE A 132 9.24 2.37 9.15
CA ILE A 132 8.23 3.40 9.44
C ILE A 132 6.96 2.70 9.90
N TYR A 133 6.49 1.73 9.12
CA TYR A 133 5.36 0.88 9.42
C TYR A 133 5.74 -0.57 9.15
N GLN A 134 5.32 -1.46 10.06
CA GLN A 134 5.52 -2.89 9.95
C GLN A 134 4.19 -3.57 10.24
N ALA A 135 3.69 -4.34 9.27
CA ALA A 135 2.56 -5.21 9.50
C ALA A 135 2.93 -6.25 10.57
N SER A 136 1.99 -6.60 11.45
CA SER A 136 2.29 -7.49 12.59
C SER A 136 2.79 -8.88 12.17
N ASN A 137 2.55 -9.30 10.92
CA ASN A 137 3.02 -10.55 10.32
C ASN A 137 4.36 -10.43 9.57
N ALA A 138 5.03 -9.29 9.56
CA ALA A 138 6.27 -9.08 8.80
C ALA A 138 7.50 -9.84 9.34
N GLY A 139 7.43 -10.34 10.59
CA GLY A 139 8.55 -10.89 11.36
C GLY A 139 8.65 -12.41 11.45
N SER A 140 8.11 -13.18 10.51
CA SER A 140 8.22 -14.66 10.39
C SER A 140 7.40 -15.54 11.37
N GLN A 141 6.79 -14.99 12.42
CA GLN A 141 5.58 -15.60 13.00
C GLN A 141 4.41 -15.21 12.10
N SER A 142 4.19 -16.02 11.07
CA SER A 142 3.08 -15.86 10.13
C SER A 142 1.76 -16.01 10.89
N ASP A 143 1.22 -14.89 11.38
CA ASP A 143 -0.19 -14.81 11.76
C ASP A 143 -1.01 -15.10 10.50
N ALA A 144 -1.51 -16.33 10.41
CA ALA A 144 -2.24 -16.83 9.25
C ALA A 144 -3.57 -16.10 9.08
N GLU A 145 -4.21 -15.70 10.19
CA GLU A 145 -5.46 -14.95 10.16
C GLU A 145 -5.23 -13.54 9.63
N LEU A 146 -4.22 -12.84 10.14
CA LEU A 146 -3.87 -11.52 9.64
C LEU A 146 -3.42 -11.56 8.17
N SER A 147 -2.64 -12.57 7.79
CA SER A 147 -2.21 -12.75 6.40
C SER A 147 -3.38 -13.02 5.46
N ALA A 148 -4.33 -13.86 5.88
CA ALA A 148 -5.56 -14.11 5.14
C ALA A 148 -6.43 -12.85 5.04
N PHE A 149 -6.49 -12.05 6.11
CA PHE A 149 -7.20 -10.78 6.13
C PHE A 149 -6.61 -9.77 5.15
N GLN A 150 -5.28 -9.58 5.17
CA GLN A 150 -4.60 -8.68 4.22
C GLN A 150 -4.79 -9.16 2.77
N ALA A 151 -4.69 -10.47 2.52
CA ALA A 151 -4.92 -11.04 1.19
C ALA A 151 -6.38 -10.85 0.72
N TRP A 152 -7.35 -10.94 1.64
CA TRP A 152 -8.76 -10.66 1.35
C TRP A 152 -8.99 -9.20 0.98
N ILE A 153 -8.40 -8.24 1.71
CA ILE A 153 -8.44 -6.81 1.35
C ILE A 153 -7.85 -6.61 -0.05
N ALA A 154 -6.65 -7.14 -0.30
CA ALA A 154 -5.96 -7.00 -1.57
C ALA A 154 -6.82 -7.51 -2.74
N LYS A 155 -7.46 -8.67 -2.57
CA LYS A 155 -8.36 -9.24 -3.58
C LYS A 155 -9.55 -8.33 -3.91
N ILE A 156 -10.20 -7.75 -2.90
CA ILE A 156 -11.34 -6.86 -3.14
C ILE A 156 -10.88 -5.59 -3.86
N LEU A 157 -9.76 -5.00 -3.44
CA LEU A 157 -9.21 -3.81 -4.09
C LEU A 157 -8.76 -4.09 -5.53
N ASP A 158 -8.24 -5.28 -5.80
CA ASP A 158 -7.94 -5.75 -7.15
C ASP A 158 -9.18 -5.72 -8.04
N GLU A 159 -10.29 -6.29 -7.58
CA GLU A 159 -11.56 -6.32 -8.33
C GLU A 159 -12.04 -4.89 -8.61
N LEU A 160 -12.07 -4.02 -7.59
CA LEU A 160 -12.57 -2.65 -7.70
C LEU A 160 -11.72 -1.74 -8.62
N ILE A 161 -10.39 -1.83 -8.52
CA ILE A 161 -9.49 -1.05 -9.40
C ILE A 161 -9.66 -1.50 -10.84
N ASN A 162 -9.75 -2.80 -11.09
CA ASN A 162 -9.87 -3.31 -12.44
C ASN A 162 -11.25 -3.02 -13.04
N GLU A 163 -12.33 -3.04 -12.26
CA GLU A 163 -13.66 -2.56 -12.69
C GLU A 163 -13.63 -1.08 -13.08
N SER A 164 -12.95 -0.25 -12.29
CA SER A 164 -12.78 1.19 -12.55
C SER A 164 -11.88 1.49 -13.76
N SER A 165 -11.09 0.51 -14.21
CA SER A 165 -10.15 0.66 -15.33
C SER A 165 -10.75 0.36 -16.71
N ILE A 166 -11.97 -0.17 -16.76
CA ILE A 166 -12.67 -0.46 -18.03
C ILE A 166 -13.29 0.85 -18.52
N PRO A 167 -12.89 1.38 -19.70
CA PRO A 167 -13.55 2.56 -20.25
C PRO A 167 -15.02 2.24 -20.54
N SER A 168 -15.92 3.02 -19.94
CA SER A 168 -17.36 3.02 -20.22
C SER A 168 -17.68 3.51 -21.63
#